data_AF-A0A357ZE98-F1
#
_entry.id   AF-A0A357ZE98-F1
#
_cell.length_a   1.000
_cell.length_b   1.000
_cell.length_c   1.000
_cell.angle_alpha   90.00
_cell.angle_beta   90.00
_cell.angle_gamma   90.00
#
_symmetry.space_group_name_H-M   'P 1'
#
loop_
_entity.id
_entity.type
_entity.pdbx_description
1 polymer ?
#
loop_
_entity_poly.entity_id
_entity_poly.type
_entity_poly.pdbx_seq_one_letter_code
_entity_poly.pdbx_strand_id
1 'polypeptide(L)'
;MLEKLLQIIESYSELEARLGDPEVLSDQKEYTRLAKEHSSQADLVKLARTYVSASSDLSDARELLRSESNAEMKEFAQQEISDLTEQITAL
;
A
#
# COMPACT_ATOMS: atom_id res chain seq x y z
N MET A 1 -11.58 0.39 7.46
CA MET A 1 -10.58 1.39 7.01
C MET A 1 -9.65 0.78 5.99
N LEU A 2 -8.98 -0.32 6.32
CA LEU A 2 -8.06 -1.04 5.43
C LEU A 2 -8.71 -1.47 4.09
N GLU A 3 -9.94 -2.01 4.15
CA GLU A 3 -10.74 -2.33 2.94
C GLU A 3 -10.94 -1.15 1.98
N LYS A 4 -11.15 0.07 2.51
CA LYS A 4 -11.31 1.27 1.67
C LYS A 4 -10.00 1.66 1.00
N LEU A 5 -8.87 1.48 1.69
CA LEU A 5 -7.54 1.72 1.11
C LEU A 5 -7.24 0.69 0.01
N LEU A 6 -7.60 -0.58 0.24
CA LEU A 6 -7.48 -1.62 -0.78
C LEU A 6 -8.31 -1.30 -2.03
N GLN A 7 -9.55 -0.83 -1.86
CA GLN A 7 -10.38 -0.38 -2.99
C GLN A 7 -9.74 0.77 -3.77
N ILE A 8 -9.15 1.76 -3.08
CA ILE A 8 -8.43 2.87 -3.73
C ILE A 8 -7.23 2.35 -4.54
N ILE A 9 -6.47 1.42 -3.97
CA ILE A 9 -5.30 0.81 -4.64
C ILE A 9 -5.75 0.01 -5.87
N GLU A 10 -6.85 -0.73 -5.76
CA GLU A 10 -7.43 -1.52 -6.85
C GLU A 10 -7.90 -0.63 -8.00
N SER A 11 -8.72 0.40 -7.73
CA SER A 11 -9.17 1.35 -8.75
C SER A 11 -8.01 2.07 -9.44
N TYR A 12 -6.94 2.38 -8.71
CA TYR A 12 -5.74 2.95 -9.31
C TYR A 12 -5.00 1.95 -10.20
N SER A 13 -4.92 0.67 -9.81
CA SER A 13 -4.34 -0.38 -10.64
C SER A 13 -5.14 -0.61 -11.93
N GLU A 14 -6.47 -0.50 -11.86
CA GLU A 14 -7.33 -0.56 -13.05
C GLU A 14 -7.07 0.64 -13.98
N LEU A 15 -6.87 1.84 -13.42
CA LEU A 15 -6.50 3.03 -14.17
C LEU A 15 -5.14 2.87 -14.86
N GLU A 16 -4.15 2.30 -14.17
CA GLU A 16 -2.82 1.96 -14.74
C GLU A 16 -2.95 0.96 -15.90
N ALA A 17 -3.78 -0.07 -15.74
CA ALA A 17 -4.04 -1.04 -16.80
C ALA A 17 -4.68 -0.38 -18.03
N ARG A 18 -5.67 0.50 -17.83
CA ARG A 18 -6.33 1.25 -18.92
C ARG A 18 -5.35 2.18 -19.64
N LEU A 19 -4.40 2.79 -18.95
CA LEU A 19 -3.36 3.62 -19.58
C LEU A 19 -2.41 2.83 -20.48
N GLY A 20 -2.29 1.52 -20.28
CA GLY A 20 -1.54 0.61 -21.13
C GLY A 20 -2.36 -0.02 -22.28
N ASP A 21 -3.67 0.23 -22.33
CA ASP A 21 -4.55 -0.32 -23.35
C ASP A 21 -4.29 0.31 -24.73
N PRO A 22 -4.04 -0.46 -25.80
CA PRO A 22 -3.88 0.06 -27.15
C PRO A 22 -5.02 0.97 -27.64
N GLU A 23 -6.27 0.71 -27.23
CA GLU A 23 -7.42 1.54 -27.60
C GLU A 23 -7.28 2.94 -26.98
N VAL A 24 -6.93 3.01 -25.70
CA VAL A 24 -6.68 4.27 -24.98
C VAL A 24 -5.45 4.98 -25.51
N LEU A 25 -4.37 4.25 -25.78
CA LEU A 25 -3.13 4.82 -26.34
C LEU A 25 -3.35 5.44 -27.72
N SER A 26 -4.29 4.89 -28.49
CA SER A 26 -4.67 5.43 -29.80
C SER A 26 -5.58 6.68 -29.71
N ASP A 27 -6.26 6.90 -28.58
CA ASP A 27 -7.06 8.09 -28.30
C ASP A 27 -6.30 9.07 -27.38
N GLN A 28 -5.61 10.04 -27.99
CA GLN A 28 -4.85 11.06 -27.26
C GLN A 28 -5.68 11.85 -26.23
N LYS A 29 -6.97 12.08 -26.48
CA LYS A 29 -7.82 12.84 -25.54
C LYS A 29 -8.11 12.01 -24.31
N GLU A 30 -8.51 10.76 -24.51
CA GLU A 30 -8.80 9.84 -23.41
C GLU A 30 -7.52 9.50 -22.61
N TYR A 31 -6.41 9.25 -23.28
CA TYR A 31 -5.11 9.05 -22.64
C TYR A 31 -4.73 10.24 -21.75
N THR A 32 -4.83 11.47 -22.28
CA THR A 32 -4.50 12.69 -21.51
C THR A 32 -5.40 12.86 -20.30
N ARG A 33 -6.69 12.48 -20.41
CA ARG A 33 -7.65 12.54 -19.30
C ARG A 33 -7.26 11.54 -18.21
N LEU A 34 -7.03 10.28 -18.57
CA LEU A 34 -6.66 9.21 -17.65
C LEU A 34 -5.27 9.46 -17.00
N ALA A 35 -4.31 10.00 -17.75
CA ALA A 35 -2.98 10.30 -17.23
C ALA A 35 -3.00 11.40 -16.17
N LYS A 36 -3.88 12.40 -16.33
CA LYS A 36 -4.10 13.44 -15.31
C LYS A 36 -4.77 12.87 -14.05
N GLU A 37 -5.75 12.00 -14.24
CA GLU A 37 -6.44 11.30 -13.15
C GLU A 37 -5.43 10.45 -12.34
N HIS A 38 -4.60 9.67 -13.04
CA HIS A 38 -3.53 8.85 -12.45
C HIS A 38 -2.54 9.71 -11.67
N SER A 39 -2.00 10.76 -12.29
CA SER A 39 -1.06 11.66 -11.62
C SER A 39 -1.68 12.33 -10.38
N SER A 40 -2.98 12.61 -10.38
CA SER A 40 -3.65 13.24 -9.24
C SER A 40 -3.85 12.31 -8.04
N GLN A 41 -3.85 10.99 -8.27
CA GLN A 41 -4.08 9.97 -7.26
C GLN A 41 -2.78 9.28 -6.79
N ALA A 42 -1.67 9.47 -7.51
CA ALA A 42 -0.41 8.78 -7.29
C ALA A 42 0.10 8.87 -5.84
N ASP A 43 0.10 10.07 -5.25
CA ASP A 43 0.60 10.27 -3.88
C ASP A 43 -0.32 9.63 -2.84
N LEU A 44 -1.64 9.73 -3.02
CA LEU A 44 -2.61 9.09 -2.13
C LEU A 44 -2.48 7.57 -2.17
N VAL A 45 -2.34 6.99 -3.36
CA VAL A 45 -2.23 5.54 -3.54
C VAL A 45 -0.89 5.05 -3.01
N LYS A 46 0.19 5.81 -3.19
CA LYS A 46 1.48 5.51 -2.58
C LYS A 46 1.36 5.43 -1.06
N LEU A 47 0.73 6.42 -0.43
CA LEU A 47 0.50 6.44 1.02
C LEU A 47 -0.38 5.26 1.46
N ALA A 48 -1.45 4.97 0.73
CA ALA A 48 -2.33 3.84 0.98
C ALA A 48 -1.58 2.50 0.91
N ARG A 49 -0.74 2.28 -0.12
CA ARG A 49 0.09 1.07 -0.26
C ARG A 49 1.06 0.93 0.92
N THR A 50 1.73 2.02 1.31
CA THR A 50 2.62 2.02 2.48
C THR A 50 1.90 1.67 3.77
N TYR A 51 0.73 2.28 4.02
CA TYR A 51 -0.08 2.00 5.20
C TYR A 51 -0.54 0.53 5.24
N VAL A 52 -1.05 0.01 4.11
CA VAL A 52 -1.53 -1.37 4.02
C VAL A 52 -0.39 -2.37 4.26
N SER A 53 0.78 -2.16 3.63
CA SER A 53 1.95 -3.01 3.85
C SER A 53 2.38 -3.00 5.31
N ALA A 54 2.64 -1.81 5.88
CA ALA A 54 3.09 -1.69 7.27
C ALA A 54 2.06 -2.28 8.26
N SER A 55 0.76 -2.18 7.96
CA SER A 55 -0.29 -2.79 8.77
C SER A 55 -0.27 -4.32 8.70
N SER A 56 0.05 -4.90 7.53
CA SER A 56 0.24 -6.34 7.36
C SER A 56 1.47 -6.81 8.11
N ASP A 57 2.61 -6.15 7.88
CA ASP A 57 3.90 -6.45 8.51
C ASP A 57 3.76 -6.39 10.05
N LEU A 58 3.02 -5.40 10.57
CA LEU A 58 2.75 -5.26 12.00
C LEU A 58 1.90 -6.41 12.55
N SER A 59 0.96 -6.91 11.76
CA SER A 59 0.17 -8.09 12.12
C SER A 59 1.05 -9.33 12.21
N ASP A 60 1.92 -9.53 11.22
CA ASP A 60 2.82 -10.68 11.13
C ASP A 60 3.86 -10.65 12.26
N ALA A 61 4.47 -9.48 12.55
CA ALA A 61 5.40 -9.31 13.66
C ALA A 61 4.73 -9.58 15.02
N ARG A 62 3.46 -9.20 15.20
CA ARG A 62 2.67 -9.53 16.40
C ARG A 62 2.38 -11.02 16.52
N GLU A 63 2.14 -11.71 15.40
CA GLU A 63 1.96 -13.16 15.40
C GLU A 63 3.27 -13.89 15.71
N LEU A 64 4.39 -13.43 15.15
CA LEU A 64 5.72 -13.94 15.44
C LEU A 64 6.03 -13.80 16.94
N LEU A 65 5.82 -12.62 17.53
CA LEU A 65 6.05 -12.39 18.96
C LEU A 65 5.24 -13.35 19.86
N ARG A 66 4.02 -13.70 19.43
CA ARG A 66 3.13 -14.63 20.16
C ARG A 66 3.54 -16.08 20.04
N SER A 67 4.01 -16.50 18.87
CA SER A 67 4.30 -17.90 18.55
C SER A 67 5.76 -18.31 18.81
N GLU A 68 6.68 -17.33 18.86
CA GLU A 68 8.09 -17.56 19.10
C GLU A 68 8.39 -17.87 20.58
N SER A 69 9.48 -18.59 20.84
CA SER A 69 9.99 -18.96 22.16
C SER A 69 11.42 -18.47 22.41
N ASN A 70 12.20 -18.25 21.36
CA ASN A 70 13.55 -17.70 21.44
C ASN A 70 13.51 -16.22 21.88
N ALA A 71 14.26 -15.88 22.93
CA ALA A 71 14.26 -14.54 23.52
C ALA A 71 14.82 -13.44 22.59
N GLU A 72 15.87 -13.75 21.82
CA GLU A 72 16.48 -12.82 20.86
C GLU A 72 15.51 -12.50 19.72
N MET A 73 14.82 -13.53 19.22
CA MET A 73 13.80 -13.35 18.18
C MET A 73 12.57 -12.57 18.68
N LYS A 74 12.20 -12.72 19.96
CA LYS A 74 11.15 -11.90 20.57
C LYS A 74 11.54 -10.43 20.68
N GLU A 75 12.78 -10.15 21.05
CA GLU A 75 13.29 -8.78 21.13
C GLU A 75 13.28 -8.13 19.74
N PHE A 76 13.71 -8.86 18.71
CA PHE A 76 13.64 -8.42 17.33
C PHE A 76 12.19 -8.10 16.90
N ALA A 77 11.25 -9.02 17.12
CA ALA A 77 9.84 -8.79 16.79
C ALA A 77 9.23 -7.61 17.55
N GLN A 78 9.63 -7.39 18.80
CA GLN A 78 9.16 -6.27 19.62
C GLN A 78 9.66 -4.92 19.09
N GLN A 79 10.91 -4.86 18.62
CA GLN A 79 11.48 -3.68 17.97
C GLN A 79 10.77 -3.40 16.65
N GLU A 80 10.57 -4.42 15.81
CA GLU A 80 9.87 -4.31 14.54
C GLU A 80 8.43 -3.79 14.73
N ILE A 81 7.70 -4.30 15.73
CA ILE A 81 6.38 -3.78 16.11
C ILE A 81 6.44 -2.29 16.46
N SER A 82 7.47 -1.84 17.18
CA SER A 82 7.64 -0.44 17.57
C SER A 82 7.84 0.43 16.33
N ASP A 83 8.78 0.05 15.47
CA ASP A 83 9.14 0.80 14.26
C ASP A 83 7.97 0.89 13.28
N LEU A 84 7.25 -0.22 13.05
CA LEU A 84 6.06 -0.25 12.20
C LEU A 84 4.91 0.57 12.77
N THR A 85 4.74 0.58 14.10
CA THR A 85 3.71 1.41 14.75
C THR A 85 4.03 2.90 14.59
N GLU A 86 5.29 3.29 14.75
CA GLU A 86 5.73 4.67 14.55
C GLU A 86 5.54 5.09 13.09
N GLN A 87 5.96 4.24 12.14
CA GLN A 87 5.75 4.46 10.72
C GLN A 87 4.27 4.68 10.41
N ILE A 88 3.37 3.79 10.84
CA ILE A 88 1.93 3.91 10.60
C ILE A 88 1.36 5.20 11.18
N THR A 89 1.83 5.63 12.34
CA THR A 89 1.34 6.84 13.01
C THR A 89 1.81 8.12 12.30
N ALA A 90 2.93 8.06 11.58
CA ALA A 90 3.48 9.17 10.82
C ALA A 90 2.86 9.35 9.42
N LEU A 91 2.04 8.38 8.94
CA LEU A 91 1.32 8.43 7.67
C LEU A 91 -0.03 9.15 7.82
#